data_AF-A0AAP6BI12-F1
#
_entry.id   AF-A0AAP6BI12-F1
#
_cell.length_a   1.000
_cell.length_b   1.000
_cell.length_c   1.000
_cell.angle_alpha   90.00
_cell.angle_beta   90.00
_cell.angle_gamma   90.00
#
_symmetry.space_group_name_H-M   'P 1'
#
loop_
_entity.id
_entity.type
_entity.pdbx_description
1 polymer ?
#
loop_
_entity_poly.entity_id
_entity_poly.type
_entity_poly.pdbx_seq_one_letter_code
_entity_poly.pdbx_strand_id
1 'polypeptide(L)' 'MWIKSSYSDGSNNCLELALGKGEVALRDSKAPALGPLTVPATAFTALVRTLKTR' A
#
# COMPACT_ATOMS: atom_id res chain seq x y z
N MET A 1 3.42 0.19 -11.60
CA MET A 1 4.29 -0.90 -11.10
C MET A 1 3.98 -1.12 -9.62
N TRP A 2 3.89 -2.37 -9.17
CA TRP A 2 3.67 -2.70 -7.75
C TRP A 2 4.99 -2.68 -6.99
N ILE A 3 4.99 -2.07 -5.81
CA ILE A 3 6.11 -1.95 -4.89
C ILE A 3 5.76 -2.74 -3.64
N LYS A 4 6.58 -3.72 -3.32
CA LYS A 4 6.46 -4.52 -2.10
C LYS A 4 7.19 -3.83 -0.95
N SER A 5 6.65 -3.94 0.26
CA SER A 5 7.35 -3.45 1.46
C SER A 5 8.67 -4.20 1.67
N SER A 6 9.70 -3.52 2.16
CA SER A 6 10.96 -4.15 2.56
C SER A 6 10.85 -5.01 3.83
N TYR A 7 9.74 -4.88 4.56
CA TYR A 7 9.43 -5.67 5.76
C TYR A 7 8.64 -6.95 5.43
N SER A 8 8.42 -7.23 4.15
CA SER A 8 7.72 -8.41 3.67
C SER A 8 8.67 -9.59 3.54
N ASP A 9 8.47 -10.62 4.36
CA ASP A 9 9.09 -11.94 4.21
C ASP A 9 8.08 -12.96 3.66
N GLY A 10 8.53 -14.18 3.34
CA GLY A 10 7.69 -15.22 2.76
C GLY A 10 6.48 -15.65 3.60
N SER A 11 6.36 -15.19 4.85
CA SER A 11 5.28 -15.56 5.77
C SER A 11 4.44 -14.36 6.29
N ASN A 12 5.01 -13.16 6.40
CA ASN A 12 4.39 -12.01 7.05
C ASN A 12 3.66 -11.06 6.09
N ASN A 13 2.32 -11.04 6.20
CA ASN A 13 1.32 -10.18 5.55
C ASN A 13 1.84 -9.02 4.67
N CYS A 14 2.18 -9.35 3.42
CA CYS A 14 2.84 -8.42 2.51
C CYS A 14 1.81 -7.57 1.75
N LEU A 15 1.67 -6.32 2.15
CA LEU A 15 0.98 -5.33 1.32
C LEU A 15 1.87 -4.90 0.15
N GLU A 16 1.25 -4.69 -1.00
CA GLU A 16 1.86 -4.06 -2.17
C GLU A 16 1.16 -2.75 -2.48
N LEU A 17 1.93 -1.74 -2.92
CA LEU A 17 1.41 -0.44 -3.32
C LEU A 17 1.81 -0.09 -4.75
N ALA A 18 0.94 0.59 -5.49
CA ALA A 18 1.25 1.14 -6.80
C ALA A 18 0.92 2.64 -6.81
N LEU A 19 1.82 3.43 -7.38
CA LEU A 19 1.65 4.87 -7.56
C LEU A 19 1.02 5.15 -8.93
N GLY A 20 -0.12 5.83 -8.91
CA GLY A 20 -0.82 6.34 -10.09
C GLY A 20 -0.74 7.87 -10.19
N LYS A 21 -1.50 8.45 -11.10
CA LYS A 21 -1.56 9.91 -11.27
C LYS A 21 -2.48 10.54 -10.23
N GLY A 22 -1.92 10.85 -9.06
CA GLY A 22 -2.65 11.45 -7.93
C GLY A 22 -3.33 10.46 -6.99
N GLU A 23 -3.09 9.16 -7.21
CA GLU A 23 -3.71 8.07 -6.46
C GLU A 23 -2.66 7.04 -6.02
N VAL A 24 -2.98 6.31 -4.95
CA VAL A 24 -2.22 5.18 -4.46
C VAL A 24 -3.16 3.98 -4.39
N ALA A 25 -2.79 2.91 -5.07
CA ALA A 25 -3.48 1.63 -4.98
C ALA A 25 -2.74 0.73 -4.00
N LEU A 26 -3.47 0.11 -3.06
CA LEU A 26 -2.96 -0.85 -2.09
C LEU A 26 -3.63 -2.20 -2.33
N ARG A 27 -2.86 -3.30 -2.29
CA ARG A 27 -3.44 -4.64 -2.34
C ARG A 27 -2.75 -5.60 -1.39
N ASP A 28 -3.48 -6.63 -1.01
CA ASP A 28 -2.93 -7.79 -0.32
C ASP A 28 -2.22 -8.70 -1.33
N SER A 29 -0.92 -8.95 -1.12
CA SER A 29 -0.16 -9.86 -2.01
C SER A 29 -0.66 -11.30 -1.95
N LYS A 30 -1.28 -11.71 -0.84
CA LYS A 30 -1.83 -13.06 -0.62
C LYS A 30 -3.22 -13.22 -1.23
N ALA A 31 -3.91 -12.13 -1.54
CA ALA A 31 -5.25 -12.15 -2.12
C ALA A 31 -5.40 -11.19 -3.31
N PRO A 32 -4.59 -11.35 -4.38
CA PRO A 32 -4.59 -10.41 -5.51
C PRO A 32 -5.94 -10.37 -6.26
N ALA A 33 -6.74 -11.43 -6.15
CA ALA A 33 -8.07 -11.53 -6.76
C ALA A 33 -9.11 -10.60 -6.11
N LEU A 34 -8.91 -10.14 -4.87
CA LEU A 34 -9.81 -9.18 -4.22
C LEU A 34 -9.74 -7.78 -4.82
N GLY A 35 -8.72 -7.51 -5.64
CA GLY A 35 -8.46 -6.21 -6.23
C GLY A 35 -7.84 -5.21 -5.24
N PRO A 36 -7.33 -4.08 -5.75
CA PRO A 36 -6.72 -3.07 -4.91
C PRO A 36 -7.73 -2.08 -4.31
N LEU A 37 -7.45 -1.60 -3.12
CA LEU A 37 -8.03 -0.39 -2.55
C LEU A 37 -7.29 0.83 -3.09
N THR A 38 -7.98 1.68 -3.85
CA THR A 38 -7.41 2.92 -4.38
C THR A 38 -7.84 4.11 -3.54
N VAL A 39 -6.89 4.96 -3.16
CA VAL A 39 -7.13 6.18 -2.39
C VAL A 39 -6.39 7.38 -3.01
N PRO A 40 -6.84 8.62 -2.76
CA PRO A 40 -6.09 9.80 -3.15
C PRO A 40 -4.70 9.83 -2.50
N ALA A 41 -3.67 10.24 -3.26
CA ALA A 41 -2.30 10.30 -2.78
C ALA A 41 -2.12 11.24 -1.57
N THR A 42 -2.94 12.29 -1.49
CA THR A 42 -2.96 13.22 -0.36
C THR A 42 -3.41 12.55 0.93
N ALA A 43 -4.46 11.71 0.86
CA ALA A 43 -4.98 10.96 2.00
C ALA A 43 -3.96 9.92 2.48
N PHE A 44 -3.34 9.18 1.55
CA PHE A 44 -2.29 8.22 1.90
C PHE A 44 -1.08 8.89 2.55
N THR A 45 -0.66 10.05 2.04
CA THR A 45 0.44 10.83 2.63
C THR A 45 0.10 11.28 4.06
N ALA A 46 -1.12 11.75 4.30
CA ALA A 46 -1.58 12.12 5.63
C ALA A 46 -1.53 10.94 6.60
N LEU A 47 -2.06 9.78 6.20
CA LEU A 47 -2.00 8.53 6.98
C LEU A 47 -0.56 8.19 7.38
N VAL A 48 0.37 8.13 6.42
CA VAL A 48 1.77 7.78 6.69
C VAL A 48 2.43 8.77 7.64
N ARG A 49 2.15 10.08 7.51
CA ARG A 49 2.68 11.10 8.43
C ARG A 49 2.18 10.86 9.85
N THR A 50 0.88 10.62 10.04
CA THR A 50 0.29 10.36 11.35
C THR A 50 0.85 9.10 12.01
N LEU A 51 1.10 8.04 11.23
CA LEU A 51 1.66 6.79 11.74
C LEU A 51 3.14 6.92 12.16
N LYS A 52 3.91 7.82 11.53
CA LYS A 52 5.32 8.05 11.90
C LYS A 52 5.50 8.87 13.17
N THR A 53 4.48 9.63 13.57
CA THR A 53 4.51 10.50 14.76
C THR A 53 3.89 9.85 16.00
N ARG A 54 3.49 8.58 15.90
CA ARG A 54 2.98 7.76 17.01
C ARG A 54 4.03 6.72 17.37
#